data_AF-A0A9R0TPW2-F1
#
_entry.id   AF-A0A9R0TPW2-F1
#
_cell.length_a   1.000
_cell.length_b   1.000
_cell.length_c   1.000
_cell.angle_alpha   90.00
_cell.angle_beta   90.00
_cell.angle_gamma   90.00
#
_symmetry.space_group_name_H-M   'P 1'
#
loop_
_entity.id
_entity.type
_entity.pdbx_description
1 polymer ?
#
loop_
_entity_poly.entity_id
_entity_poly.type
_entity_poly.pdbx_seq_one_letter_code
_entity_poly.pdbx_strand_id
1 'polypeptide(L)'
;MGAAFLSSWPWDNLGFFKYVLYGPLVGKALAGRAWEAASPDRWLCLLLALFALRALTYQLWSSYSNMLFLTRRRRIVRDGVDFEQIDKEWDWAFHGARLFARYHALHHSNMVPTPFTAGFATPLEHVVLGLLMALPLAGACAAGLGSVGLTFAYVLSSDFLRAMGHCNVELFPGGLFRSLPLLRYLIYTPTYHTIHHTGKKANFCLFMPLFDRLGGTLDASSWELQTKNRAGMDEVPDFVFLAHVVDVMQSMHVPFVMRTFASTPFAVRAFLLPLWPIALLFMFMVWAWSKTFVISYYHLRGKLHQIWAVPRYGFHYFLPFAKDGINDQIELAILRADRMGVKVVSLAALNKVSSSLHAVHLAAACKWCLTAQHPNLRVRVVHGNTLTAAVILNEIPKGTTEVFMTGATSKLGRAIALYLCRKKIRVMMMTLSTERFQKIQKEAAAEDQQYLVQVTKFQSAEQCKTWIVGKWLSPREQRSGYGT
;
A
#
# COMPACT_ATOMS: atom_id res chain seq x y z
N MET A 1 26.20 15.52 13.65
CA MET A 1 27.09 15.72 12.47
C MET A 1 26.25 16.43 11.42
N GLY A 2 26.75 17.50 10.79
CA GLY A 2 26.00 18.17 9.73
C GLY A 2 25.88 17.27 8.49
N ALA A 3 24.71 17.25 7.86
CA ALA A 3 24.56 16.63 6.54
C ALA A 3 25.50 17.32 5.55
N ALA A 4 26.07 16.57 4.61
CA ALA A 4 26.93 17.16 3.60
C ALA A 4 26.08 18.04 2.68
N PHE A 5 26.61 19.21 2.29
CA PHE A 5 25.93 20.18 1.40
C PHE A 5 25.51 19.61 0.02
N LEU A 6 25.95 18.38 -0.30
CA LEU A 6 25.66 17.62 -1.52
C LEU A 6 24.90 16.31 -1.28
N SER A 7 24.56 15.95 -0.02
CA SER A 7 23.80 14.71 0.32
C SER A 7 22.30 14.96 0.54
N SER A 8 21.80 16.16 0.25
CA SER A 8 20.39 16.56 0.27
C SER A 8 20.18 17.65 -0.80
N TRP A 9 20.56 17.32 -2.03
CA TRP A 9 20.78 18.27 -3.13
C TRP A 9 19.48 18.67 -3.85
N PRO A 10 19.40 19.91 -4.36
CA PRO A 10 18.69 21.03 -3.74
C PRO A 10 17.14 20.93 -3.81
N TRP A 11 16.58 19.78 -4.22
CA TRP A 11 15.18 19.62 -4.60
C TRP A 11 14.27 19.05 -3.51
N ASP A 12 14.83 18.51 -2.42
CA ASP A 12 14.04 17.98 -1.29
C ASP A 12 13.13 19.06 -0.71
N ASN A 13 13.68 20.27 -0.54
CA ASN A 13 12.95 21.48 -0.12
C ASN A 13 11.84 21.90 -1.11
N LEU A 14 11.86 21.44 -2.36
CA LEU A 14 10.80 21.76 -3.34
C LEU A 14 9.60 20.82 -3.25
N GLY A 15 9.72 19.63 -2.65
CA GLY A 15 8.62 18.67 -2.55
C GLY A 15 7.98 18.35 -3.92
N PHE A 16 6.75 18.82 -4.15
CA PHE A 16 6.03 18.68 -5.43
C PHE A 16 6.47 19.72 -6.49
N PHE A 17 7.01 20.87 -6.09
CA PHE A 17 7.42 21.93 -7.03
C PHE A 17 8.60 21.53 -7.91
N LYS A 18 9.31 20.44 -7.63
CA LYS A 18 10.33 19.88 -8.55
C LYS A 18 9.79 19.53 -9.93
N TYR A 19 8.49 19.27 -10.09
CA TYR A 19 7.88 19.06 -11.41
C TYR A 19 7.78 20.35 -12.25
N VAL A 20 7.84 21.54 -11.63
CA VAL A 20 7.88 22.84 -12.33
C VAL A 20 9.17 22.98 -13.17
N LEU A 21 10.23 22.22 -12.86
CA LEU A 21 11.46 22.16 -13.65
C LEU A 21 11.24 21.61 -15.07
N TYR A 22 10.19 20.81 -15.30
CA TYR A 22 9.77 20.41 -16.66
C TYR A 22 8.97 21.50 -17.38
N GLY A 23 8.48 22.51 -16.67
CA GLY A 23 7.65 23.61 -17.19
C GLY A 23 8.27 24.35 -18.38
N PRO A 24 9.54 24.80 -18.33
CA PRO A 24 10.21 25.42 -19.48
C PRO A 24 10.32 24.49 -20.69
N LEU A 25 10.50 23.19 -20.46
CA LEU A 25 10.68 22.17 -21.50
C LEU A 25 9.35 21.87 -22.21
N VAL A 26 8.25 21.79 -21.46
CA VAL A 26 6.87 21.71 -21.97
C VAL A 26 6.48 23.02 -22.67
N GLY A 27 6.77 24.17 -22.06
CA GLY A 27 6.48 25.50 -22.62
C GLY A 27 7.16 25.72 -23.97
N LYS A 28 8.43 25.33 -24.10
CA LYS A 28 9.14 25.35 -25.39
C LYS A 28 8.52 24.38 -26.41
N ALA A 29 8.17 23.16 -25.99
CA ALA A 29 7.52 22.18 -26.87
C ALA A 29 6.17 22.69 -27.41
N LEU A 30 5.42 23.44 -26.60
CA LEU A 30 4.18 24.09 -27.01
C LEU A 30 4.42 25.26 -27.96
N ALA A 31 5.34 26.18 -27.62
CA ALA A 31 5.65 27.35 -28.43
C ALA A 31 6.25 27.00 -29.80
N GLY A 32 7.18 26.03 -29.85
CA GLY A 32 7.82 25.54 -31.08
C GLY A 32 6.99 24.49 -31.85
N ARG A 33 5.74 24.24 -31.44
CA ARG A 33 4.84 23.24 -32.03
C ARG A 33 5.50 21.88 -32.27
N ALA A 34 6.15 21.33 -31.25
CA ALA A 34 6.98 20.13 -31.35
C ALA A 34 6.25 18.84 -31.81
N TRP A 35 4.92 18.87 -31.91
CA TRP A 35 4.12 17.79 -32.51
C TRP A 35 4.11 17.82 -34.06
N GLU A 36 4.41 18.96 -34.70
CA GLU A 36 4.48 19.06 -36.15
C GLU A 36 5.70 18.29 -36.69
N ALA A 37 5.52 17.50 -37.75
CA ALA A 37 6.53 16.54 -38.21
C ALA A 37 7.86 17.20 -38.63
N ALA A 38 7.80 18.44 -39.10
CA ALA A 38 8.91 19.28 -39.53
C ALA A 38 9.45 20.24 -38.44
N SER A 39 8.87 20.25 -37.22
CA SER A 39 9.33 21.14 -36.16
C SER A 39 10.76 20.76 -35.71
N PRO A 40 11.70 21.72 -35.64
CA PRO A 40 13.04 21.46 -35.10
C PRO A 40 13.01 21.10 -33.61
N ASP A 41 11.92 21.43 -32.90
CA ASP A 41 11.73 21.14 -31.47
C ASP A 41 11.08 19.77 -31.19
N ARG A 42 10.82 18.96 -32.22
CA ARG A 42 10.19 17.62 -32.11
C ARG A 42 10.92 16.66 -31.15
N TRP A 43 12.21 16.85 -30.93
CA TRP A 43 12.99 16.11 -29.93
C TRP A 43 12.48 16.31 -28.49
N LEU A 44 11.85 17.46 -28.18
CA LEU A 44 11.26 17.72 -26.86
C LEU A 44 10.08 16.77 -26.58
N CYS A 45 9.21 16.55 -27.57
CA CYS A 45 8.13 15.58 -27.46
C CYS A 45 8.65 14.15 -27.27
N LEU A 46 9.71 13.78 -27.99
CA LEU A 46 10.38 12.47 -27.82
C LEU A 46 11.02 12.35 -26.43
N LEU A 47 11.65 13.40 -25.90
CA LEU A 47 12.26 13.39 -24.58
C LEU A 47 11.20 13.28 -23.45
N LEU A 48 10.10 14.04 -23.56
CA LEU A 48 8.97 13.96 -22.63
C LEU A 48 8.30 12.57 -22.68
N ALA A 49 8.13 12.00 -23.88
CA ALA A 49 7.61 10.64 -24.05
C ALA A 49 8.55 9.60 -23.43
N LEU A 50 9.86 9.72 -23.61
CA LEU A 50 10.84 8.86 -22.97
C LEU A 50 10.75 8.96 -21.44
N PHE A 51 10.74 10.17 -20.86
CA PHE A 51 10.59 10.35 -19.42
C PHE A 51 9.28 9.74 -18.87
N ALA A 52 8.16 9.90 -19.59
CA ALA A 52 6.89 9.28 -19.22
C ALA A 52 6.97 7.74 -19.25
N LEU A 53 7.57 7.14 -20.29
CA LEU A 53 7.75 5.69 -20.39
C LEU A 53 8.70 5.12 -19.32
N ARG A 54 9.76 5.85 -18.98
CA ARG A 54 10.67 5.50 -17.87
C ARG A 54 9.92 5.51 -16.53
N ALA A 55 9.21 6.59 -16.22
CA ALA A 55 8.39 6.70 -15.01
C ALA A 55 7.31 5.62 -14.93
N LEU A 56 6.63 5.34 -16.06
CA LEU A 56 5.66 4.24 -16.17
C LEU A 56 6.30 2.88 -15.91
N THR A 57 7.51 2.63 -16.42
CA THR A 57 8.25 1.38 -16.19
C THR A 57 8.48 1.14 -14.69
N TYR A 58 9.02 2.13 -13.97
CA TYR A 58 9.23 2.03 -12.52
C TYR A 58 7.90 1.92 -11.74
N GLN A 59 6.86 2.64 -12.16
CA GLN A 59 5.54 2.56 -11.54
C GLN A 59 4.90 1.17 -11.75
N LEU A 60 4.98 0.58 -12.94
CA LEU A 60 4.45 -0.76 -13.21
C LEU A 60 5.18 -1.84 -12.40
N TRP A 61 6.52 -1.74 -12.30
CA TRP A 61 7.30 -2.62 -11.42
C TRP A 61 6.95 -2.43 -9.94
N SER A 62 6.77 -1.18 -9.50
CA SER A 62 6.36 -0.88 -8.12
C SER A 62 4.98 -1.46 -7.83
N SER A 63 4.00 -1.23 -8.71
CA SER A 63 2.69 -1.86 -8.66
C SER A 63 2.79 -3.38 -8.56
N TYR A 64 3.50 -4.04 -9.47
CA TYR A 64 3.73 -5.48 -9.44
C TYR A 64 4.33 -5.96 -8.10
N SER A 65 5.43 -5.35 -7.63
CA SER A 65 6.10 -5.76 -6.38
C SER A 65 5.19 -5.68 -5.15
N ASN A 66 4.26 -4.72 -5.13
CA ASN A 66 3.27 -4.51 -4.06
C ASN A 66 1.96 -5.30 -4.28
N MET A 67 1.75 -5.97 -5.42
CA MET A 67 0.63 -6.92 -5.63
C MET A 67 0.89 -8.23 -4.89
N LEU A 68 0.84 -8.20 -3.56
CA LEU A 68 1.16 -9.33 -2.66
C LEU A 68 0.34 -10.60 -2.94
N PHE A 69 -0.83 -10.47 -3.56
CA PHE A 69 -1.63 -11.59 -4.02
C PHE A 69 -0.94 -12.41 -5.13
N LEU A 70 -0.09 -11.78 -5.95
CA LEU A 70 0.83 -12.44 -6.90
C LEU A 70 2.19 -12.73 -6.26
N THR A 71 2.78 -11.74 -5.57
CA THR A 71 4.22 -11.74 -5.29
C THR A 71 4.64 -12.34 -3.96
N ARG A 72 3.78 -12.35 -2.92
CA ARG A 72 4.19 -12.62 -1.52
C ARG A 72 5.03 -13.89 -1.33
N ARG A 73 4.73 -14.96 -2.09
CA ARG A 73 5.35 -16.28 -1.91
C ARG A 73 6.84 -16.26 -2.30
N ARG A 74 7.18 -15.43 -3.30
CA ARG A 74 8.52 -15.33 -3.92
C ARG A 74 9.28 -14.07 -3.51
N ARG A 75 8.83 -13.35 -2.47
CA ARG A 75 9.60 -12.23 -1.91
C ARG A 75 10.92 -12.75 -1.35
N ILE A 76 12.01 -12.03 -1.64
CA ILE A 76 13.37 -12.44 -1.30
C ILE A 76 13.67 -12.01 0.13
N VAL A 77 13.62 -10.69 0.41
CA VAL A 77 13.60 -10.15 1.77
C VAL A 77 12.14 -10.04 2.24
N ARG A 78 11.87 -10.69 3.38
CA ARG A 78 10.54 -10.84 3.97
C ARG A 78 10.17 -9.79 4.98
N ASP A 79 11.17 -9.13 5.55
CA ASP A 79 10.94 -8.02 6.46
C ASP A 79 10.15 -6.91 5.77
N GLY A 80 9.29 -6.27 6.56
CA GLY A 80 8.56 -5.10 6.10
C GLY A 80 9.56 -4.01 5.72
N VAL A 81 9.31 -3.32 4.62
CA VAL A 81 9.96 -2.02 4.38
C VAL A 81 9.39 -1.08 5.43
N ASP A 82 10.20 -0.73 6.42
CA ASP A 82 9.79 0.14 7.53
C ASP A 82 9.44 1.55 7.03
N PHE A 83 8.66 2.31 7.80
CA PHE A 83 8.34 3.70 7.48
C PHE A 83 9.62 4.54 7.32
N GLU A 84 10.60 4.34 8.22
CA GLU A 84 11.93 4.93 8.08
C GLU A 84 12.61 4.57 6.75
N GLN A 85 12.37 3.38 6.18
CA GLN A 85 12.94 3.00 4.89
C GLN A 85 12.18 3.63 3.71
N ILE A 86 10.85 3.85 3.84
CA ILE A 86 10.05 4.58 2.83
C ILE A 86 10.54 6.03 2.68
N ASP A 87 10.88 6.68 3.80
CA ASP A 87 11.38 8.05 3.79
C ASP A 87 12.86 8.14 3.35
N LYS A 88 13.60 7.03 3.42
CA LYS A 88 15.01 6.92 2.97
C LYS A 88 15.15 6.44 1.52
N GLU A 89 14.26 6.82 0.59
CA GLU A 89 14.37 6.44 -0.84
C GLU A 89 15.04 7.50 -1.78
N TRP A 90 15.97 8.37 -1.32
CA TRP A 90 16.89 9.22 -2.18
C TRP A 90 18.45 9.08 -1.92
N ASP A 91 19.27 8.78 -2.98
CA ASP A 91 20.78 8.69 -3.13
C ASP A 91 21.62 7.31 -3.24
N TRP A 92 22.75 7.17 -4.07
CA TRP A 92 23.49 5.91 -4.55
C TRP A 92 25.00 5.61 -4.19
N ALA A 93 26.00 5.55 -5.13
CA ALA A 93 27.20 4.63 -5.28
C ALA A 93 28.71 5.04 -5.53
N PHE A 94 29.69 4.37 -4.83
CA PHE A 94 31.10 4.01 -5.24
C PHE A 94 31.79 2.99 -4.25
N HIS A 95 32.63 2.01 -4.66
CA HIS A 95 33.09 0.91 -3.75
C HIS A 95 34.50 0.97 -3.06
N GLY A 96 35.26 2.05 -3.11
CA GLY A 96 36.50 2.18 -2.28
C GLY A 96 36.20 2.65 -0.85
N ALA A 97 36.99 2.31 0.18
CA ALA A 97 36.63 2.62 1.59
C ALA A 97 36.24 4.10 1.88
N ARG A 98 36.91 5.08 1.26
CA ARG A 98 36.58 6.51 1.33
C ARG A 98 35.39 6.93 0.45
N LEU A 99 35.20 6.22 -0.65
CA LEU A 99 34.22 6.49 -1.68
C LEU A 99 32.86 5.88 -1.31
N PHE A 100 32.85 4.68 -0.74
CA PHE A 100 31.67 3.99 -0.21
C PHE A 100 30.99 4.80 0.88
N ALA A 101 31.74 5.30 1.85
CA ALA A 101 31.17 6.06 2.97
C ALA A 101 30.53 7.41 2.57
N ARG A 102 30.92 7.99 1.43
CA ARG A 102 30.45 9.33 0.98
C ARG A 102 29.39 9.28 -0.11
N TYR A 103 29.31 8.13 -0.76
CA TYR A 103 28.53 7.91 -1.96
C TYR A 103 27.76 6.58 -1.74
N HIS A 104 28.36 5.39 -1.95
CA HIS A 104 27.63 4.07 -1.89
C HIS A 104 26.80 3.70 -0.68
N ALA A 105 27.15 4.21 0.48
CA ALA A 105 26.44 3.92 1.72
C ALA A 105 24.94 4.25 1.59
N LEU A 106 24.61 5.25 0.78
CA LEU A 106 23.23 5.67 0.60
C LEU A 106 22.45 4.63 -0.22
N HIS A 107 22.92 4.18 -1.40
CA HIS A 107 22.22 3.15 -2.23
C HIS A 107 21.81 1.92 -1.43
N HIS A 108 22.71 1.51 -0.53
CA HIS A 108 22.60 0.30 0.26
C HIS A 108 22.10 0.53 1.69
N SER A 109 21.59 1.72 2.01
CA SER A 109 20.82 1.93 3.24
C SER A 109 19.45 1.24 3.14
N ASN A 110 18.92 1.10 1.92
CA ASN A 110 17.74 0.31 1.59
C ASN A 110 18.10 -1.17 1.44
N MET A 111 18.13 -1.87 2.57
CA MET A 111 18.40 -3.32 2.65
C MET A 111 17.31 -4.18 2.00
N VAL A 112 16.09 -3.65 1.86
CA VAL A 112 15.00 -4.24 1.08
C VAL A 112 14.84 -3.45 -0.23
N PRO A 113 15.31 -3.96 -1.38
CA PRO A 113 15.13 -3.26 -2.64
C PRO A 113 13.64 -3.04 -2.98
N THR A 114 13.32 -1.86 -3.48
CA THR A 114 12.06 -1.55 -4.19
C THR A 114 12.38 -0.98 -5.57
N PRO A 115 11.52 -1.09 -6.61
CA PRO A 115 11.86 -0.62 -7.95
C PRO A 115 12.32 0.84 -8.02
N PHE A 116 11.75 1.73 -7.20
CA PHE A 116 12.21 3.12 -7.11
C PHE A 116 13.61 3.25 -6.47
N THR A 117 14.00 2.35 -5.57
CA THR A 117 15.39 2.28 -5.06
C THR A 117 16.45 1.90 -6.09
N ALA A 118 16.08 1.56 -7.32
CA ALA A 118 17.06 1.45 -8.39
C ALA A 118 17.59 2.82 -8.84
N GLY A 119 16.78 3.87 -8.70
CA GLY A 119 17.11 5.28 -8.97
C GLY A 119 17.34 6.12 -7.71
N PHE A 120 17.47 5.46 -6.56
CA PHE A 120 17.89 6.01 -5.29
C PHE A 120 19.39 6.33 -5.40
N ALA A 121 19.75 7.53 -5.88
CA ALA A 121 21.04 7.86 -6.53
C ALA A 121 21.61 9.31 -6.33
N THR A 122 22.85 9.51 -5.81
CA THR A 122 23.42 10.88 -5.57
C THR A 122 23.78 11.56 -6.88
N PRO A 123 23.95 12.90 -6.92
CA PRO A 123 24.15 13.63 -8.16
C PRO A 123 25.39 13.22 -8.95
N LEU A 124 26.55 13.10 -8.30
CA LEU A 124 27.82 12.74 -8.97
C LEU A 124 27.71 11.37 -9.64
N GLU A 125 27.07 10.45 -8.96
CA GLU A 125 26.95 9.07 -9.38
C GLU A 125 25.89 8.95 -10.48
N HIS A 126 24.79 9.70 -10.40
CA HIS A 126 23.82 9.84 -11.49
C HIS A 126 24.50 10.28 -12.79
N VAL A 127 25.48 11.21 -12.72
CA VAL A 127 26.31 11.58 -13.87
C VAL A 127 27.16 10.39 -14.33
N VAL A 128 27.86 9.68 -13.44
CA VAL A 128 28.67 8.50 -13.79
C VAL A 128 27.84 7.38 -14.45
N LEU A 129 26.72 6.96 -13.87
CA LEU A 129 25.86 5.96 -14.52
C LEU A 129 25.21 6.49 -15.79
N GLY A 130 24.89 7.78 -15.87
CA GLY A 130 24.39 8.42 -17.08
C GLY A 130 25.41 8.36 -18.22
N LEU A 131 26.68 8.67 -17.94
CA LEU A 131 27.78 8.56 -18.89
C LEU A 131 28.05 7.11 -19.30
N LEU A 132 28.12 6.18 -18.34
CA LEU A 132 28.28 4.74 -18.64
C LEU A 132 27.12 4.21 -19.49
N MET A 133 25.89 4.62 -19.20
CA MET A 133 24.71 4.28 -20.00
C MET A 133 24.79 4.91 -21.40
N ALA A 134 25.36 6.11 -21.55
CA ALA A 134 25.52 6.76 -22.85
C ALA A 134 26.58 6.11 -23.75
N LEU A 135 27.59 5.40 -23.21
CA LEU A 135 28.69 4.84 -24.00
C LEU A 135 28.24 3.88 -25.14
N PRO A 136 27.35 2.89 -24.93
CA PRO A 136 26.87 2.04 -26.03
C PRO A 136 26.09 2.80 -27.10
N LEU A 137 25.33 3.84 -26.71
CA LEU A 137 24.63 4.70 -27.67
C LEU A 137 25.61 5.55 -28.49
N ALA A 138 26.63 6.12 -27.84
CA ALA A 138 27.69 6.86 -28.52
C ALA A 138 28.46 5.97 -29.52
N GLY A 139 28.78 4.73 -29.13
CA GLY A 139 29.40 3.74 -30.01
C GLY A 139 28.52 3.38 -31.21
N ALA A 140 27.21 3.15 -30.99
CA ALA A 140 26.26 2.89 -32.08
C ALA A 140 26.13 4.09 -33.04
N CYS A 141 26.09 5.32 -32.52
CA CYS A 141 26.10 6.54 -33.33
C CYS A 141 27.40 6.67 -34.15
N ALA A 142 28.56 6.42 -33.54
CA ALA A 142 29.85 6.45 -34.23
C ALA A 142 29.98 5.38 -35.33
N ALA A 143 29.31 4.24 -35.15
CA ALA A 143 29.20 3.17 -36.16
C ALA A 143 28.13 3.44 -37.25
N GLY A 144 27.45 4.60 -37.23
CA GLY A 144 26.37 4.91 -38.18
C GLY A 144 25.05 4.17 -37.94
N LEU A 145 24.91 3.47 -36.81
CA LEU A 145 23.74 2.66 -36.43
C LEU A 145 22.83 3.37 -35.40
N GLY A 146 23.15 4.61 -35.03
CA GLY A 146 22.38 5.41 -34.08
C GLY A 146 20.97 5.73 -34.59
N SER A 147 19.94 5.50 -33.75
CA SER A 147 18.56 5.85 -34.08
C SER A 147 17.74 6.17 -32.82
N VAL A 148 16.65 6.92 -32.99
CA VAL A 148 15.69 7.21 -31.90
C VAL A 148 15.12 5.91 -31.32
N GLY A 149 14.80 4.93 -32.18
CA GLY A 149 14.30 3.62 -31.76
C GLY A 149 15.31 2.85 -30.90
N LEU A 150 16.60 2.85 -31.29
CA LEU A 150 17.67 2.26 -30.49
C LEU A 150 17.81 2.93 -29.12
N THR A 151 17.79 4.27 -29.06
CA THR A 151 17.84 5.03 -27.80
C THR A 151 16.68 4.67 -26.87
N PHE A 152 15.45 4.62 -27.38
CA PHE A 152 14.28 4.20 -26.60
C PHE A 152 14.41 2.75 -26.12
N ALA A 153 14.70 1.81 -27.02
CA ALA A 153 14.81 0.39 -26.70
C ALA A 153 15.88 0.14 -25.63
N TYR A 154 17.07 0.72 -25.77
CA TYR A 154 18.19 0.54 -24.85
C TYR A 154 17.95 1.18 -23.48
N VAL A 155 17.44 2.41 -23.42
CA VAL A 155 17.15 3.10 -22.14
C VAL A 155 16.02 2.39 -21.39
N LEU A 156 14.94 2.02 -22.08
CA LEU A 156 13.80 1.32 -21.45
C LEU A 156 14.17 -0.11 -21.04
N SER A 157 14.99 -0.82 -21.81
CA SER A 157 15.52 -2.14 -21.40
C SER A 157 16.41 -2.03 -20.17
N SER A 158 17.26 -1.00 -20.10
CA SER A 158 18.13 -0.74 -18.94
C SER A 158 17.32 -0.45 -17.68
N ASP A 159 16.29 0.40 -17.77
CA ASP A 159 15.38 0.66 -16.65
C ASP A 159 14.54 -0.56 -16.27
N PHE A 160 14.03 -1.31 -17.25
CA PHE A 160 13.31 -2.56 -17.00
C PHE A 160 14.16 -3.55 -16.22
N LEU A 161 15.41 -3.77 -16.66
CA LEU A 161 16.35 -4.65 -15.97
C LEU A 161 16.69 -4.14 -14.58
N ARG A 162 16.93 -2.83 -14.38
CA ARG A 162 17.19 -2.24 -13.05
C ARG A 162 16.01 -2.40 -12.09
N ALA A 163 14.82 -2.01 -12.54
CA ALA A 163 13.58 -2.12 -11.76
C ALA A 163 13.23 -3.59 -11.43
N MET A 164 13.52 -4.51 -12.35
CA MET A 164 13.44 -5.96 -12.14
C MET A 164 14.37 -6.41 -11.00
N GLY A 165 15.66 -6.09 -11.04
CA GLY A 165 16.61 -6.49 -9.99
C GLY A 165 16.24 -5.94 -8.62
N HIS A 166 15.71 -4.71 -8.57
CA HIS A 166 15.22 -4.08 -7.35
C HIS A 166 13.77 -4.44 -6.96
N CYS A 167 13.06 -5.34 -7.66
CA CYS A 167 11.65 -5.59 -7.35
C CYS A 167 11.42 -6.43 -6.07
N ASN A 168 12.47 -7.02 -5.48
CA ASN A 168 12.42 -7.91 -4.31
C ASN A 168 11.44 -9.10 -4.46
N VAL A 169 11.25 -9.58 -5.68
CA VAL A 169 10.42 -10.74 -6.01
C VAL A 169 11.17 -11.62 -7.00
N GLU A 170 11.31 -12.91 -6.70
CA GLU A 170 11.97 -13.83 -7.62
C GLU A 170 11.03 -14.20 -8.79
N LEU A 171 11.47 -13.85 -10.00
CA LEU A 171 10.68 -13.97 -11.22
C LEU A 171 11.00 -15.22 -12.02
N PHE A 172 12.28 -15.61 -12.06
CA PHE A 172 12.78 -16.54 -13.06
C PHE A 172 12.31 -17.97 -12.73
N PRO A 173 11.52 -18.61 -13.61
CA PRO A 173 11.05 -19.96 -13.36
C PRO A 173 12.27 -20.89 -13.44
N GLY A 174 12.59 -21.61 -12.36
CA GLY A 174 13.76 -22.49 -12.29
C GLY A 174 13.73 -23.75 -13.19
N GLY A 175 12.88 -23.79 -14.21
CA GLY A 175 13.10 -24.61 -15.41
C GLY A 175 14.02 -23.91 -16.42
N LEU A 176 13.92 -22.58 -16.54
CA LEU A 176 14.64 -21.77 -17.52
C LEU A 176 16.16 -21.98 -17.48
N PHE A 177 16.79 -21.83 -16.30
CA PHE A 177 18.24 -22.04 -16.17
C PHE A 177 18.66 -23.52 -16.15
N ARG A 178 17.71 -24.47 -16.18
CA ARG A 178 17.99 -25.89 -16.43
C ARG A 178 17.99 -26.17 -17.93
N SER A 179 17.00 -25.65 -18.64
CA SER A 179 16.89 -25.74 -20.11
C SER A 179 17.95 -24.91 -20.84
N LEU A 180 18.32 -23.74 -20.30
CA LEU A 180 19.30 -22.81 -20.86
C LEU A 180 20.32 -22.39 -19.79
N PRO A 181 21.31 -23.25 -19.45
CA PRO A 181 22.27 -22.98 -18.37
C PRO A 181 23.15 -21.75 -18.57
N LEU A 182 23.39 -21.33 -19.81
CA LEU A 182 24.14 -20.11 -20.13
C LEU A 182 23.38 -18.83 -19.80
N LEU A 183 22.03 -18.86 -19.85
CA LEU A 183 21.21 -17.66 -19.69
C LEU A 183 21.37 -17.02 -18.29
N ARG A 184 21.65 -17.81 -17.26
CA ARG A 184 21.91 -17.31 -15.89
C ARG A 184 23.16 -16.41 -15.77
N TYR A 185 24.04 -16.42 -16.78
CA TYR A 185 25.20 -15.55 -16.86
C TYR A 185 24.98 -14.32 -17.77
N LEU A 186 23.98 -14.38 -18.65
CA LEU A 186 23.62 -13.30 -19.57
C LEU A 186 22.57 -12.35 -18.97
N ILE A 187 21.72 -12.83 -18.07
CA ILE A 187 20.75 -12.01 -17.34
C ILE A 187 20.76 -12.37 -15.84
N TYR A 188 20.96 -11.36 -15.00
CA TYR A 188 20.88 -11.48 -13.56
C TYR A 188 19.44 -11.69 -13.05
N THR A 189 19.32 -12.17 -11.81
CA THR A 189 18.02 -12.34 -11.14
C THR A 189 17.82 -11.31 -10.02
N PRO A 190 16.58 -11.05 -9.60
CA PRO A 190 16.33 -10.23 -8.40
C PRO A 190 16.98 -10.84 -7.16
N THR A 191 17.07 -12.17 -7.04
CA THR A 191 17.84 -12.81 -5.95
C THR A 191 19.32 -12.47 -6.00
N TYR A 192 19.95 -12.57 -7.18
CA TYR A 192 21.35 -12.22 -7.39
C TYR A 192 21.68 -10.80 -6.91
N HIS A 193 20.83 -9.84 -7.29
CA HIS A 193 20.99 -8.43 -6.93
C HIS A 193 20.72 -8.17 -5.44
N THR A 194 19.77 -8.90 -4.85
CA THR A 194 19.47 -8.77 -3.43
C THR A 194 20.63 -9.29 -2.55
N ILE A 195 21.37 -10.31 -3.01
CA ILE A 195 22.60 -10.77 -2.35
C ILE A 195 23.68 -9.68 -2.38
N HIS A 196 23.83 -8.97 -3.51
CA HIS A 196 24.71 -7.81 -3.60
C HIS A 196 24.30 -6.72 -2.59
N HIS A 197 23.02 -6.35 -2.52
CA HIS A 197 22.53 -5.34 -1.57
C HIS A 197 22.70 -5.71 -0.09
N THR A 198 22.51 -6.98 0.27
CA THR A 198 22.57 -7.46 1.65
C THR A 198 24.00 -7.77 2.09
N GLY A 199 24.80 -8.45 1.26
CA GLY A 199 26.16 -8.87 1.59
C GLY A 199 27.27 -7.89 1.19
N LYS A 200 27.06 -7.06 0.15
CA LYS A 200 27.95 -5.98 -0.34
C LYS A 200 29.40 -6.40 -0.67
N LYS A 201 29.64 -7.70 -0.89
CA LYS A 201 30.97 -8.32 -1.09
C LYS A 201 31.13 -9.10 -2.41
N ALA A 202 30.05 -9.23 -3.17
CA ALA A 202 29.96 -10.07 -4.37
C ALA A 202 28.87 -9.51 -5.31
N ASN A 203 28.74 -10.12 -6.49
CA ASN A 203 27.69 -9.84 -7.47
C ASN A 203 27.67 -8.35 -7.92
N PHE A 204 28.83 -7.80 -8.29
CA PHE A 204 29.00 -6.37 -8.58
C PHE A 204 28.48 -5.93 -9.96
N CYS A 205 28.33 -6.86 -10.91
CA CYS A 205 27.90 -6.56 -12.27
C CYS A 205 26.37 -6.51 -12.37
N LEU A 206 25.86 -5.32 -12.69
CA LEU A 206 24.44 -4.97 -12.60
C LEU A 206 23.50 -5.85 -13.46
N PHE A 207 23.92 -6.30 -14.64
CA PHE A 207 23.03 -7.02 -15.57
C PHE A 207 23.50 -8.44 -15.94
N MET A 208 24.81 -8.67 -15.98
CA MET A 208 25.41 -9.88 -16.57
C MET A 208 26.35 -10.59 -15.57
N PRO A 209 25.87 -11.64 -14.87
CA PRO A 209 26.68 -12.43 -13.94
C PRO A 209 27.90 -13.14 -14.56
N LEU A 210 28.01 -13.14 -15.89
CA LEU A 210 29.21 -13.59 -16.62
C LEU A 210 30.46 -12.84 -16.15
N PHE A 211 30.39 -11.52 -15.96
CA PHE A 211 31.57 -10.73 -15.60
C PHE A 211 32.00 -10.96 -14.14
N ASP A 212 31.06 -11.14 -13.21
CA ASP A 212 31.38 -11.59 -11.85
C ASP A 212 31.94 -13.02 -11.82
N ARG A 213 31.48 -13.91 -12.72
CA ARG A 213 32.07 -15.25 -12.86
C ARG A 213 33.52 -15.19 -13.36
N LEU A 214 33.80 -14.32 -14.32
CA LEU A 214 35.15 -14.12 -14.88
C LEU A 214 36.08 -13.40 -13.89
N GLY A 215 35.55 -12.45 -13.11
CA GLY A 215 36.29 -11.70 -12.09
C GLY A 215 36.44 -12.41 -10.74
N GLY A 216 35.84 -13.60 -10.57
CA GLY A 216 35.88 -14.36 -9.31
C GLY A 216 35.01 -13.77 -8.18
N THR A 217 34.08 -12.86 -8.50
CA THR A 217 33.23 -12.11 -7.56
C THR A 217 31.77 -12.59 -7.53
N LEU A 218 31.45 -13.68 -8.23
CA LEU A 218 30.14 -14.33 -8.21
C LEU A 218 29.90 -15.05 -6.86
N ASP A 219 28.83 -14.66 -6.14
CA ASP A 219 28.44 -15.33 -4.90
C ASP A 219 27.93 -16.75 -5.18
N ALA A 220 28.56 -17.74 -4.53
CA ALA A 220 28.26 -19.16 -4.72
C ALA A 220 26.83 -19.56 -4.34
N SER A 221 26.20 -18.86 -3.39
CA SER A 221 24.84 -19.14 -2.94
C SER A 221 23.76 -18.64 -3.90
N SER A 222 24.12 -17.79 -4.89
CA SER A 222 23.18 -17.12 -5.79
C SER A 222 22.16 -18.07 -6.42
N TRP A 223 22.57 -19.24 -6.88
CA TRP A 223 21.70 -20.19 -7.59
C TRP A 223 20.84 -21.05 -6.64
N GLU A 224 21.34 -21.34 -5.44
CA GLU A 224 20.59 -22.04 -4.39
C GLU A 224 19.50 -21.13 -3.83
N LEU A 225 19.85 -19.90 -3.46
CA LEU A 225 18.90 -18.89 -2.99
C LEU A 225 17.87 -18.55 -4.06
N GLN A 226 18.26 -18.44 -5.34
CA GLN A 226 17.30 -18.24 -6.44
C GLN A 226 16.30 -19.39 -6.50
N THR A 227 16.77 -20.64 -6.39
CA THR A 227 15.92 -21.84 -6.38
C THR A 227 14.94 -21.83 -5.19
N LYS A 228 15.42 -21.47 -4.00
CA LYS A 228 14.63 -21.35 -2.76
C LYS A 228 13.56 -20.26 -2.86
N ASN A 229 13.92 -19.06 -3.31
CA ASN A 229 13.00 -17.93 -3.47
C ASN A 229 11.95 -18.20 -4.55
N ARG A 230 12.35 -18.85 -5.65
CA ARG A 230 11.46 -19.28 -6.74
C ARG A 230 10.44 -20.34 -6.31
N ALA A 231 10.85 -21.31 -5.49
CA ALA A 231 9.92 -22.30 -4.92
C ALA A 231 8.87 -21.59 -4.06
N GLY A 232 9.33 -20.59 -3.30
CA GLY A 232 8.51 -19.74 -2.46
C GLY A 232 8.07 -20.44 -1.17
N MET A 233 7.73 -19.63 -0.17
CA MET A 233 7.33 -20.14 1.15
C MET A 233 6.09 -19.38 1.62
N ASP A 234 4.99 -20.09 1.87
CA ASP A 234 3.82 -19.52 2.55
C ASP A 234 4.08 -19.57 4.05
N GLU A 235 4.18 -18.39 4.64
CA GLU A 235 4.23 -18.22 6.08
C GLU A 235 2.81 -18.07 6.60
N VAL A 236 2.48 -18.81 7.65
CA VAL A 236 1.14 -18.80 8.26
C VAL A 236 1.03 -17.55 9.13
N PRO A 237 0.09 -16.61 8.84
CA PRO A 237 -0.10 -15.46 9.70
C PRO A 237 -0.72 -15.91 11.03
N ASP A 238 -0.20 -15.40 12.16
CA ASP A 238 -0.84 -15.60 13.47
C ASP A 238 -2.23 -14.93 13.50
N PHE A 239 -2.42 -13.84 12.76
CA PHE A 239 -3.64 -13.04 12.72
C PHE A 239 -3.98 -12.52 11.32
N VAL A 240 -5.26 -12.61 10.94
CA VAL A 240 -5.80 -12.05 9.69
C VAL A 240 -6.86 -10.98 9.99
N PHE A 241 -6.68 -9.78 9.44
CA PHE A 241 -7.70 -8.74 9.40
C PHE A 241 -8.45 -8.78 8.08
N LEU A 242 -9.71 -9.21 8.10
CA LEU A 242 -10.54 -9.31 6.89
C LEU A 242 -11.28 -7.98 6.67
N ALA A 243 -10.78 -7.19 5.72
CA ALA A 243 -11.29 -5.90 5.30
C ALA A 243 -12.15 -5.99 4.03
N HIS A 244 -12.76 -4.88 3.64
CA HIS A 244 -13.42 -4.69 2.35
C HIS A 244 -13.00 -3.32 1.78
N VAL A 245 -13.28 -3.07 0.50
CA VAL A 245 -12.97 -1.78 -0.13
C VAL A 245 -14.01 -0.74 0.29
N VAL A 246 -13.60 0.50 0.57
CA VAL A 246 -14.55 1.55 1.00
C VAL A 246 -15.36 2.02 -0.21
N ASP A 247 -14.69 2.59 -1.21
CA ASP A 247 -15.28 3.11 -2.45
C ASP A 247 -14.25 3.12 -3.60
N VAL A 248 -14.67 3.54 -4.80
CA VAL A 248 -13.81 3.56 -6.01
C VAL A 248 -12.62 4.51 -5.88
N MET A 249 -12.80 5.68 -5.28
CA MET A 249 -11.69 6.64 -5.05
C MET A 249 -10.70 6.10 -4.02
N GLN A 250 -11.19 5.57 -2.91
CA GLN A 250 -10.36 4.98 -1.86
C GLN A 250 -9.60 3.74 -2.34
N SER A 251 -10.17 2.98 -3.30
CA SER A 251 -9.48 1.81 -3.89
C SER A 251 -8.18 2.14 -4.61
N MET A 252 -7.97 3.40 -5.02
CA MET A 252 -6.71 3.89 -5.58
C MET A 252 -5.64 4.24 -4.51
N HIS A 253 -6.01 4.25 -3.23
CA HIS A 253 -5.12 4.52 -2.09
C HIS A 253 -4.52 3.22 -1.50
N VAL A 254 -4.13 2.29 -2.37
CA VAL A 254 -3.49 1.02 -1.99
C VAL A 254 -2.04 1.00 -2.50
N PRO A 255 -1.10 0.32 -1.79
CA PRO A 255 0.32 0.40 -2.13
C PRO A 255 0.68 -0.04 -3.55
N PHE A 256 -0.12 -0.94 -4.16
CA PHE A 256 0.08 -1.41 -5.53
C PHE A 256 -0.52 -0.50 -6.62
N VAL A 257 -1.24 0.56 -6.26
CA VAL A 257 -1.64 1.62 -7.21
C VAL A 257 -0.57 2.72 -7.17
N MET A 258 -0.35 3.33 -6.01
CA MET A 258 0.73 4.31 -5.83
C MET A 258 1.21 4.33 -4.38
N ARG A 259 2.38 3.74 -4.13
CA ARG A 259 2.97 3.56 -2.80
C ARG A 259 3.16 4.89 -2.04
N THR A 260 3.70 5.91 -2.70
CA THR A 260 3.93 7.26 -2.15
C THR A 260 2.63 8.01 -1.82
N PHE A 261 1.52 7.70 -2.49
CA PHE A 261 0.22 8.24 -2.11
C PHE A 261 -0.32 7.50 -0.90
N ALA A 262 -0.23 6.17 -0.91
CA ALA A 262 -0.72 5.29 0.16
C ALA A 262 0.01 5.44 1.51
N SER A 263 1.20 6.07 1.56
CA SER A 263 1.89 6.44 2.81
C SER A 263 1.38 7.73 3.45
N THR A 264 0.52 8.50 2.77
CA THR A 264 -0.07 9.74 3.31
C THR A 264 -1.52 9.51 3.77
N PRO A 265 -2.13 10.43 4.55
CA PRO A 265 -3.56 10.37 4.83
C PRO A 265 -4.39 10.48 3.55
N PHE A 266 -5.43 9.64 3.43
CA PHE A 266 -6.29 9.61 2.25
C PHE A 266 -7.04 10.95 2.07
N ALA A 267 -6.94 11.50 0.87
CA ALA A 267 -7.75 12.62 0.41
C ALA A 267 -8.06 12.42 -1.08
N VAL A 268 -9.23 12.89 -1.54
CA VAL A 268 -9.55 12.94 -2.97
C VAL A 268 -8.67 14.02 -3.62
N ARG A 269 -7.65 13.61 -4.37
CA ARG A 269 -6.73 14.49 -5.09
C ARG A 269 -7.07 14.50 -6.58
N ALA A 270 -6.93 15.65 -7.23
CA ALA A 270 -7.32 15.85 -8.64
C ALA A 270 -6.66 14.85 -9.62
N PHE A 271 -5.42 14.43 -9.37
CA PHE A 271 -4.71 13.46 -10.22
C PHE A 271 -5.34 12.06 -10.25
N LEU A 272 -6.26 11.76 -9.32
CA LEU A 272 -7.01 10.50 -9.30
C LEU A 272 -8.18 10.49 -10.28
N LEU A 273 -8.68 11.66 -10.70
CA LEU A 273 -9.86 11.76 -11.56
C LEU A 273 -9.64 11.08 -12.93
N PRO A 274 -8.49 11.24 -13.63
CA PRO A 274 -8.20 10.49 -14.85
C PRO A 274 -8.06 8.98 -14.65
N LEU A 275 -7.70 8.54 -13.43
CA LEU A 275 -7.55 7.12 -13.08
C LEU A 275 -8.88 6.47 -12.66
N TRP A 276 -9.90 7.26 -12.32
CA TRP A 276 -11.18 6.76 -11.81
C TRP A 276 -11.92 5.81 -12.76
N PRO A 277 -11.98 6.05 -14.09
CA PRO A 277 -12.59 5.08 -15.02
C PRO A 277 -11.87 3.73 -15.02
N ILE A 278 -10.54 3.74 -14.90
CA ILE A 278 -9.72 2.52 -14.80
C ILE A 278 -10.02 1.79 -13.48
N ALA A 279 -10.12 2.53 -12.37
CA ALA A 279 -10.49 1.97 -11.07
C ALA A 279 -11.92 1.40 -11.05
N LEU A 280 -12.86 2.00 -11.80
CA LEU A 280 -14.22 1.49 -11.97
C LEU A 280 -14.23 0.18 -12.78
N LEU A 281 -13.48 0.10 -13.88
CA LEU A 281 -13.33 -1.15 -14.64
C LEU A 281 -12.66 -2.24 -13.77
N PHE A 282 -11.65 -1.87 -13.00
CA PHE A 282 -10.99 -2.78 -12.05
C PHE A 282 -11.95 -3.27 -10.96
N MET A 283 -12.86 -2.43 -10.45
CA MET A 283 -13.92 -2.82 -9.51
C MET A 283 -14.79 -3.94 -10.10
N PHE A 284 -15.28 -3.81 -11.33
CA PHE A 284 -16.08 -4.84 -11.97
C PHE A 284 -15.29 -6.13 -12.17
N MET A 285 -14.03 -6.02 -12.62
CA MET A 285 -13.11 -7.15 -12.78
C MET A 285 -12.91 -7.94 -11.47
N VAL A 286 -12.63 -7.25 -10.35
CA VAL A 286 -12.43 -7.95 -9.07
C VAL A 286 -13.73 -8.43 -8.44
N TRP A 287 -14.87 -7.77 -8.71
CA TRP A 287 -16.17 -8.26 -8.27
C TRP A 287 -16.49 -9.60 -8.92
N ALA A 288 -16.32 -9.70 -10.24
CA ALA A 288 -16.63 -10.90 -11.04
C ALA A 288 -15.68 -12.07 -10.78
N TRP A 289 -14.36 -11.83 -10.73
CA TRP A 289 -13.37 -12.93 -10.80
C TRP A 289 -12.47 -13.10 -9.57
N SER A 290 -12.46 -12.15 -8.63
CA SER A 290 -11.52 -12.22 -7.51
C SER A 290 -12.03 -13.04 -6.32
N LYS A 291 -11.09 -13.72 -5.66
CA LYS A 291 -11.24 -14.33 -4.34
C LYS A 291 -10.61 -13.40 -3.30
N THR A 292 -10.77 -13.69 -2.01
CA THR A 292 -10.11 -12.90 -0.96
C THR A 292 -8.58 -12.94 -1.08
N PHE A 293 -7.94 -11.78 -0.97
CA PHE A 293 -6.52 -11.60 -1.32
C PHE A 293 -5.78 -10.66 -0.36
N VAL A 294 -4.46 -10.83 -0.24
CA VAL A 294 -3.62 -10.04 0.68
C VAL A 294 -3.36 -8.65 0.10
N ILE A 295 -3.70 -7.59 0.84
CA ILE A 295 -3.36 -6.19 0.49
C ILE A 295 -2.10 -5.72 1.22
N SER A 296 -1.90 -6.13 2.47
CA SER A 296 -0.76 -5.72 3.28
C SER A 296 -0.42 -6.80 4.32
N TYR A 297 0.81 -6.77 4.83
CA TYR A 297 1.26 -7.56 5.97
C TYR A 297 2.26 -6.74 6.79
N TYR A 298 2.39 -7.08 8.07
CA TYR A 298 3.37 -6.49 8.97
C TYR A 298 3.72 -7.47 10.08
N HIS A 299 4.92 -7.31 10.65
CA HIS A 299 5.30 -8.00 11.88
C HIS A 299 5.09 -7.06 13.07
N LEU A 300 4.36 -7.52 14.08
CA LEU A 300 4.17 -6.79 15.33
C LEU A 300 4.59 -7.71 16.48
N ARG A 301 5.63 -7.33 17.23
CA ARG A 301 6.17 -8.15 18.35
C ARG A 301 6.48 -9.61 17.94
N GLY A 302 7.08 -9.80 16.76
CA GLY A 302 7.41 -11.13 16.22
C GLY A 302 6.21 -11.99 15.78
N LYS A 303 5.03 -11.37 15.59
CA LYS A 303 3.81 -12.02 15.08
C LYS A 303 3.51 -11.54 13.67
N LEU A 304 3.23 -12.45 12.74
CA LEU A 304 2.85 -12.08 11.37
C LEU A 304 1.36 -11.73 11.30
N HIS A 305 1.06 -10.49 10.97
CA HIS A 305 -0.28 -9.99 10.70
C HIS A 305 -0.49 -9.80 9.20
N GLN A 306 -1.64 -10.21 8.67
CA GLN A 306 -2.02 -9.94 7.29
C GLN A 306 -3.37 -9.23 7.21
N ILE A 307 -3.50 -8.30 6.26
CA ILE A 307 -4.76 -7.67 5.89
C ILE A 307 -5.22 -8.32 4.58
N TRP A 308 -6.36 -9.01 4.64
CA TRP A 308 -7.00 -9.62 3.48
C TRP A 308 -8.20 -8.77 3.07
N ALA A 309 -8.33 -8.46 1.78
CA ALA A 309 -9.52 -7.82 1.24
C ALA A 309 -10.52 -8.85 0.74
N VAL A 310 -11.77 -8.66 1.14
CA VAL A 310 -12.94 -9.12 0.41
C VAL A 310 -13.11 -8.19 -0.81
N PRO A 311 -13.16 -8.70 -2.06
CA PRO A 311 -13.23 -7.89 -3.28
C PRO A 311 -14.65 -7.34 -3.50
N ARG A 312 -15.10 -6.51 -2.56
CA ARG A 312 -16.45 -5.95 -2.46
C ARG A 312 -16.33 -4.54 -1.92
N TYR A 313 -17.03 -3.61 -2.56
CA TYR A 313 -16.99 -2.18 -2.25
C TYR A 313 -18.11 -1.86 -1.26
N GLY A 314 -17.98 -0.75 -0.51
CA GLY A 314 -18.92 -0.41 0.57
C GLY A 314 -20.37 -0.42 0.12
N PHE A 315 -20.66 0.12 -1.07
CA PHE A 315 -22.01 0.12 -1.64
C PHE A 315 -22.57 -1.28 -1.98
N HIS A 316 -21.72 -2.28 -2.28
CA HIS A 316 -22.17 -3.65 -2.54
C HIS A 316 -22.87 -4.28 -1.32
N TYR A 317 -22.52 -3.88 -0.10
CA TYR A 317 -23.16 -4.33 1.15
C TYR A 317 -24.60 -3.77 1.33
N PHE A 318 -25.04 -2.89 0.43
CA PHE A 318 -26.40 -2.36 0.40
C PHE A 318 -27.20 -2.89 -0.82
N LEU A 319 -26.60 -3.75 -1.65
CA LEU A 319 -27.27 -4.40 -2.78
C LEU A 319 -27.81 -5.79 -2.36
N PRO A 320 -29.13 -6.04 -2.34
CA PRO A 320 -29.69 -7.30 -1.85
C PRO A 320 -29.15 -8.53 -2.59
N PHE A 321 -29.01 -8.46 -3.92
CA PHE A 321 -28.51 -9.56 -4.74
C PHE A 321 -27.02 -9.87 -4.53
N ALA A 322 -26.24 -8.94 -3.99
CA ALA A 322 -24.82 -9.16 -3.72
C ALA A 322 -24.56 -9.88 -2.38
N LYS A 323 -25.61 -9.99 -1.52
CA LYS A 323 -25.52 -10.50 -0.14
C LYS A 323 -24.83 -11.86 -0.04
N ASP A 324 -25.27 -12.83 -0.83
CA ASP A 324 -24.83 -14.22 -0.65
C ASP A 324 -23.41 -14.40 -1.20
N GLY A 325 -23.12 -13.86 -2.38
CA GLY A 325 -21.76 -13.75 -2.92
C GLY A 325 -20.79 -12.82 -2.15
N ILE A 326 -21.24 -12.15 -1.08
CA ILE A 326 -20.39 -11.53 -0.04
C ILE A 326 -20.15 -12.52 1.11
N ASN A 327 -21.22 -13.17 1.60
CA ASN A 327 -21.13 -14.19 2.65
C ASN A 327 -20.16 -15.31 2.25
N ASP A 328 -20.28 -15.84 1.03
CA ASP A 328 -19.43 -16.91 0.50
C ASP A 328 -17.94 -16.53 0.51
N GLN A 329 -17.61 -15.28 0.16
CA GLN A 329 -16.23 -14.79 0.17
C GLN A 329 -15.66 -14.67 1.59
N ILE A 330 -16.51 -14.28 2.56
CA ILE A 330 -16.14 -14.21 3.98
C ILE A 330 -15.95 -15.63 4.54
N GLU A 331 -16.85 -16.55 4.25
CA GLU A 331 -16.76 -17.96 4.66
C GLU A 331 -15.52 -18.65 4.06
N LEU A 332 -15.32 -18.55 2.74
CA LEU A 332 -14.15 -19.09 2.06
C LEU A 332 -12.83 -18.51 2.61
N ALA A 333 -12.82 -17.25 3.06
CA ALA A 333 -11.67 -16.66 3.73
C ALA A 333 -11.41 -17.29 5.11
N ILE A 334 -12.45 -17.50 5.92
CA ILE A 334 -12.35 -18.13 7.24
C ILE A 334 -11.90 -19.60 7.10
N LEU A 335 -12.50 -20.36 6.19
CA LEU A 335 -12.12 -21.75 5.91
C LEU A 335 -10.69 -21.85 5.34
N ARG A 336 -10.25 -20.88 4.54
CA ARG A 336 -8.85 -20.79 4.09
C ARG A 336 -7.91 -20.51 5.25
N ALA A 337 -8.27 -19.59 6.15
CA ALA A 337 -7.48 -19.27 7.33
C ALA A 337 -7.34 -20.48 8.27
N ASP A 338 -8.43 -21.25 8.49
CA ASP A 338 -8.37 -22.48 9.28
C ASP A 338 -7.44 -23.53 8.66
N ARG A 339 -7.59 -23.81 7.36
CA ARG A 339 -6.70 -24.75 6.64
C ARG A 339 -5.24 -24.34 6.67
N MET A 340 -4.96 -23.04 6.71
CA MET A 340 -3.61 -22.51 6.87
C MET A 340 -3.08 -22.61 8.32
N GLY A 341 -3.93 -22.83 9.32
CA GLY A 341 -3.54 -22.83 10.73
C GLY A 341 -3.51 -21.45 11.40
N VAL A 342 -4.20 -20.46 10.83
CA VAL A 342 -4.34 -19.11 11.40
C VAL A 342 -5.10 -19.20 12.72
N LYS A 343 -4.62 -18.49 13.76
CA LYS A 343 -5.22 -18.55 15.10
C LYS A 343 -6.47 -17.68 15.23
N VAL A 344 -6.46 -16.50 14.61
CA VAL A 344 -7.53 -15.50 14.74
C VAL A 344 -7.81 -14.80 13.41
N VAL A 345 -9.08 -14.68 13.05
CA VAL A 345 -9.59 -13.84 11.95
C VAL A 345 -10.49 -12.75 12.54
N SER A 346 -10.18 -11.49 12.26
CA SER A 346 -10.99 -10.34 12.66
C SER A 346 -11.79 -9.79 11.48
N LEU A 347 -13.11 -9.69 11.63
CA LEU A 347 -14.02 -9.11 10.65
C LEU A 347 -14.08 -7.57 10.79
N ALA A 348 -13.65 -6.84 9.78
CA ALA A 348 -13.59 -5.37 9.80
C ALA A 348 -14.82 -4.70 9.15
N ALA A 349 -15.14 -3.49 9.61
CA ALA A 349 -16.17 -2.61 9.04
C ALA A 349 -17.49 -3.32 8.67
N LEU A 350 -17.86 -3.40 7.39
CA LEU A 350 -19.12 -4.00 6.95
C LEU A 350 -19.11 -5.54 6.96
N ASN A 351 -17.94 -6.20 7.00
CA ASN A 351 -17.82 -7.66 7.13
C ASN A 351 -18.38 -8.19 8.48
N LYS A 352 -18.67 -7.29 9.43
CA LYS A 352 -19.25 -7.61 10.75
C LYS A 352 -20.65 -7.01 11.00
N VAL A 353 -21.29 -6.39 10.00
CA VAL A 353 -22.63 -5.80 10.16
C VAL A 353 -23.70 -6.89 10.11
N SER A 354 -24.75 -6.74 10.92
CA SER A 354 -25.91 -7.63 10.93
C SER A 354 -27.18 -6.82 11.14
N SER A 355 -28.12 -6.86 10.20
CA SER A 355 -29.47 -6.32 10.40
C SER A 355 -30.47 -7.04 9.50
N SER A 356 -31.75 -7.01 9.86
CA SER A 356 -32.84 -7.60 9.06
C SER A 356 -33.12 -6.84 7.75
N LEU A 357 -32.55 -5.65 7.55
CA LEU A 357 -32.81 -4.76 6.40
C LEU A 357 -31.58 -4.51 5.50
N HIS A 358 -30.37 -4.90 5.92
CA HIS A 358 -29.13 -4.65 5.16
C HIS A 358 -28.19 -5.86 5.22
N ALA A 359 -27.32 -6.00 4.21
CA ALA A 359 -26.65 -7.26 3.90
C ALA A 359 -25.69 -7.76 5.00
N VAL A 360 -25.28 -9.02 4.81
CA VAL A 360 -24.53 -9.86 5.75
C VAL A 360 -25.39 -10.32 6.94
N HIS A 361 -26.12 -11.41 6.73
CA HIS A 361 -26.67 -12.20 7.84
C HIS A 361 -25.58 -12.98 8.58
N LEU A 362 -24.47 -13.31 7.90
CA LEU A 362 -23.43 -14.15 8.46
C LEU A 362 -22.78 -13.52 9.70
N ALA A 363 -22.37 -12.25 9.67
CA ALA A 363 -21.54 -11.62 10.71
C ALA A 363 -21.98 -11.76 12.18
N ALA A 364 -23.27 -11.66 12.51
CA ALA A 364 -23.73 -11.91 13.88
C ALA A 364 -24.06 -13.39 14.13
N ALA A 365 -24.33 -14.13 13.07
CA ALA A 365 -24.38 -15.58 13.08
C ALA A 365 -22.98 -16.23 13.00
N CYS A 366 -21.88 -15.48 12.83
CA CYS A 366 -20.53 -16.01 12.55
C CYS A 366 -19.89 -16.76 13.72
N LYS A 367 -20.55 -16.81 14.88
CA LYS A 367 -20.31 -17.90 15.82
C LYS A 367 -21.29 -19.04 15.52
N TRP A 368 -22.57 -18.86 15.82
CA TRP A 368 -23.59 -19.92 15.77
C TRP A 368 -23.80 -20.62 14.41
N CYS A 369 -24.04 -19.91 13.30
CA CYS A 369 -24.17 -20.55 11.97
C CYS A 369 -22.85 -21.16 11.50
N LEU A 370 -21.72 -20.46 11.66
CA LEU A 370 -20.42 -21.01 11.23
C LEU A 370 -20.01 -22.24 12.06
N THR A 371 -20.28 -22.28 13.37
CA THR A 371 -20.04 -23.50 14.16
C THR A 371 -21.10 -24.58 13.96
N ALA A 372 -22.33 -24.23 13.54
CA ALA A 372 -23.34 -25.22 13.17
C ALA A 372 -23.03 -25.88 11.80
N GLN A 373 -22.51 -25.11 10.85
CA GLN A 373 -22.11 -25.59 9.52
C GLN A 373 -20.71 -26.24 9.56
N HIS A 374 -19.79 -25.70 10.35
CA HIS A 374 -18.39 -26.15 10.47
C HIS A 374 -18.00 -26.32 11.95
N PRO A 375 -18.49 -27.37 12.63
CA PRO A 375 -18.26 -27.57 14.07
C PRO A 375 -16.79 -27.73 14.47
N ASN A 376 -15.94 -28.10 13.51
CA ASN A 376 -14.51 -28.35 13.73
C ASN A 376 -13.61 -27.13 13.45
N LEU A 377 -14.16 -25.92 13.35
CA LEU A 377 -13.37 -24.68 13.19
C LEU A 377 -12.44 -24.43 14.39
N ARG A 378 -11.14 -24.35 14.12
CA ARG A 378 -10.06 -24.07 15.08
C ARG A 378 -9.70 -22.58 15.10
N VAL A 379 -9.82 -21.91 13.96
CA VAL A 379 -9.61 -20.45 13.83
C VAL A 379 -10.68 -19.67 14.61
N ARG A 380 -10.24 -18.70 15.41
CA ARG A 380 -11.16 -17.87 16.22
C ARG A 380 -11.63 -16.67 15.41
N VAL A 381 -12.93 -16.55 15.16
CA VAL A 381 -13.53 -15.40 14.47
C VAL A 381 -13.93 -14.32 15.49
N VAL A 382 -13.49 -13.07 15.29
CA VAL A 382 -13.77 -11.93 16.18
C VAL A 382 -14.23 -10.68 15.42
N HIS A 383 -14.95 -9.78 16.09
CA HIS A 383 -15.46 -8.52 15.50
C HIS A 383 -14.65 -7.27 15.86
N GLY A 384 -13.68 -7.37 16.76
CA GLY A 384 -12.87 -6.23 17.24
C GLY A 384 -13.59 -5.18 18.11
N ASN A 385 -14.92 -5.06 18.05
CA ASN A 385 -15.71 -4.01 18.72
C ASN A 385 -15.33 -3.72 20.18
N THR A 386 -15.03 -4.72 21.01
CA THR A 386 -14.67 -4.51 22.42
C THR A 386 -13.35 -3.75 22.57
N LEU A 387 -12.34 -4.09 21.75
CA LEU A 387 -11.08 -3.35 21.70
C LEU A 387 -11.29 -1.95 21.10
N THR A 388 -12.14 -1.82 20.07
CA THR A 388 -12.51 -0.51 19.52
C THR A 388 -13.17 0.38 20.58
N ALA A 389 -14.06 -0.17 21.41
CA ALA A 389 -14.68 0.55 22.52
C ALA A 389 -13.64 0.96 23.57
N ALA A 390 -12.76 0.03 23.97
CA ALA A 390 -11.70 0.31 24.94
C ALA A 390 -10.74 1.41 24.48
N VAL A 391 -10.33 1.40 23.20
CA VAL A 391 -9.51 2.47 22.62
C VAL A 391 -10.28 3.80 22.63
N ILE A 392 -11.51 3.85 22.11
CA ILE A 392 -12.32 5.09 22.11
C ILE A 392 -12.47 5.65 23.53
N LEU A 393 -12.72 4.79 24.53
CA LEU A 393 -12.85 5.21 25.93
C LEU A 393 -11.54 5.68 26.56
N ASN A 394 -10.39 5.17 26.08
CA ASN A 394 -9.05 5.60 26.52
C ASN A 394 -8.64 6.96 25.93
N GLU A 395 -9.09 7.27 24.72
CA GLU A 395 -8.83 8.57 24.06
C GLU A 395 -9.71 9.73 24.59
N ILE A 396 -10.71 9.45 25.44
CA ILE A 396 -11.54 10.50 26.04
C ILE A 396 -10.72 11.27 27.09
N PRO A 397 -10.64 12.62 27.01
CA PRO A 397 -9.90 13.42 27.99
C PRO A 397 -10.38 13.20 29.44
N LYS A 398 -9.44 13.20 30.37
CA LYS A 398 -9.76 13.16 31.80
C LYS A 398 -10.54 14.42 32.19
N GLY A 399 -11.62 14.25 32.94
CA GLY A 399 -12.51 15.35 33.36
C GLY A 399 -13.63 15.70 32.38
N THR A 400 -13.77 14.99 31.24
CA THR A 400 -14.93 15.16 30.35
C THR A 400 -16.25 14.84 31.07
N THR A 401 -17.09 15.86 31.22
CA THR A 401 -18.42 15.77 31.84
C THR A 401 -19.56 15.50 30.84
N GLU A 402 -19.36 15.82 29.56
CA GLU A 402 -20.33 15.56 28.50
C GLU A 402 -19.67 15.14 27.18
N VAL A 403 -20.39 14.30 26.42
CA VAL A 403 -19.95 13.74 25.13
C VAL A 403 -21.10 13.76 24.14
N PHE A 404 -20.86 14.28 22.94
CA PHE A 404 -21.76 14.12 21.81
C PHE A 404 -21.42 12.85 21.02
N MET A 405 -22.44 12.06 20.66
CA MET A 405 -22.25 10.76 20.01
C MET A 405 -23.11 10.61 18.74
N THR A 406 -22.45 10.49 17.58
CA THR A 406 -23.13 10.00 16.36
C THR A 406 -23.06 8.49 16.27
N GLY A 407 -24.17 7.84 15.88
CA GLY A 407 -24.24 6.38 15.84
C GLY A 407 -24.33 5.71 17.22
N ALA A 408 -24.74 6.44 18.26
CA ALA A 408 -24.98 5.93 19.62
C ALA A 408 -26.00 4.77 19.68
N THR A 409 -26.83 4.60 18.65
CA THR A 409 -27.79 3.49 18.53
C THR A 409 -27.21 2.22 17.86
N SER A 410 -25.92 2.22 17.47
CA SER A 410 -25.22 1.05 16.95
C SER A 410 -24.76 0.11 18.06
N LYS A 411 -24.41 -1.15 17.77
CA LYS A 411 -23.90 -2.12 18.77
C LYS A 411 -22.71 -1.56 19.57
N LEU A 412 -21.78 -0.89 18.90
CA LEU A 412 -20.59 -0.27 19.50
C LEU A 412 -20.95 1.02 20.24
N GLY A 413 -21.67 1.94 19.57
CA GLY A 413 -22.05 3.24 20.14
C GLY A 413 -22.92 3.10 21.39
N ARG A 414 -23.84 2.12 21.41
CA ARG A 414 -24.69 1.80 22.56
C ARG A 414 -23.86 1.35 23.76
N ALA A 415 -22.86 0.48 23.55
CA ALA A 415 -21.99 0.00 24.62
C ALA A 415 -21.16 1.14 25.22
N ILE A 416 -20.64 2.04 24.38
CA ILE A 416 -19.90 3.23 24.82
C ILE A 416 -20.84 4.21 25.57
N ALA A 417 -22.02 4.50 25.02
CA ALA A 417 -23.00 5.39 25.63
C ALA A 417 -23.43 4.90 27.03
N LEU A 418 -23.76 3.61 27.18
CA LEU A 418 -24.11 3.00 28.46
C LEU A 418 -22.93 2.97 29.45
N TYR A 419 -21.69 2.82 28.97
CA TYR A 419 -20.51 2.88 29.83
C TYR A 419 -20.24 4.30 30.35
N LEU A 420 -20.34 5.32 29.49
CA LEU A 420 -20.17 6.72 29.87
C LEU A 420 -21.30 7.20 30.82
N CYS A 421 -22.53 6.77 30.53
CA CYS A 421 -23.70 6.99 31.38
C CYS A 421 -23.48 6.51 32.82
N ARG A 422 -23.00 5.26 33.01
CA ARG A 422 -22.60 4.70 34.33
C ARG A 422 -21.41 5.42 34.99
N LYS A 423 -20.66 6.23 34.24
CA LYS A 423 -19.61 7.11 34.76
C LYS A 423 -20.13 8.52 35.07
N LYS A 424 -21.45 8.73 35.02
CA LYS A 424 -22.13 10.02 35.24
C LYS A 424 -21.69 11.11 34.25
N ILE A 425 -21.27 10.68 33.05
CA ILE A 425 -20.93 11.54 31.92
C ILE A 425 -22.18 11.68 31.04
N ARG A 426 -22.59 12.92 30.77
CA ARG A 426 -23.77 13.23 29.97
C ARG A 426 -23.54 12.89 28.50
N VAL A 427 -24.30 11.95 27.95
CA VAL A 427 -24.20 11.49 26.57
C VAL A 427 -25.33 12.07 25.73
N MET A 428 -24.98 12.98 24.81
CA MET A 428 -25.89 13.51 23.80
C MET A 428 -25.94 12.56 22.60
N MET A 429 -26.98 11.73 22.54
CA MET A 429 -27.18 10.69 21.54
C MET A 429 -27.87 11.24 20.29
N MET A 430 -27.12 11.40 19.19
CA MET A 430 -27.66 11.85 17.91
C MET A 430 -28.51 10.76 17.23
N THR A 431 -29.84 10.88 17.31
CA THR A 431 -30.80 9.95 16.69
C THR A 431 -32.16 10.61 16.41
N LEU A 432 -32.66 10.43 15.19
CA LEU A 432 -34.02 10.82 14.80
C LEU A 432 -35.09 9.82 15.30
N SER A 433 -34.70 8.59 15.67
CA SER A 433 -35.62 7.59 16.20
C SER A 433 -35.64 7.67 17.73
N THR A 434 -36.74 8.23 18.25
CA THR A 434 -37.06 8.30 19.68
C THR A 434 -37.26 6.91 20.29
N GLU A 435 -37.87 5.98 19.55
CA GLU A 435 -38.01 4.58 19.98
C GLU A 435 -36.65 3.92 20.27
N ARG A 436 -35.66 4.08 19.35
CA ARG A 436 -34.30 3.56 19.55
C ARG A 436 -33.57 4.24 20.71
N PHE A 437 -33.82 5.52 20.95
CA PHE A 437 -33.29 6.23 22.11
C PHE A 437 -33.88 5.67 23.41
N GLN A 438 -35.21 5.67 23.54
CA GLN A 438 -35.93 5.17 24.73
C GLN A 438 -35.57 3.71 25.05
N LYS A 439 -35.39 2.87 24.02
CA LYS A 439 -34.94 1.48 24.21
C LYS A 439 -33.57 1.40 24.88
N ILE A 440 -32.63 2.26 24.53
CA ILE A 440 -31.29 2.30 25.14
C ILE A 440 -31.34 2.98 26.51
N GLN A 441 -32.15 4.02 26.67
CA GLN A 441 -32.33 4.69 27.96
C GLN A 441 -32.85 3.72 29.03
N LYS A 442 -33.82 2.87 28.70
CA LYS A 442 -34.36 1.82 29.57
C LYS A 442 -33.36 0.71 29.95
N GLU A 443 -32.20 0.63 29.29
CA GLU A 443 -31.13 -0.33 29.63
C GLU A 443 -30.12 0.23 30.64
N ALA A 444 -30.16 1.55 30.92
CA ALA A 444 -29.41 2.17 32.00
C ALA A 444 -30.17 2.04 33.34
N ALA A 445 -29.43 2.00 34.44
CA ALA A 445 -30.00 2.03 35.79
C ALA A 445 -30.81 3.31 35.98
N ALA A 446 -31.92 3.26 36.72
CA ALA A 446 -32.89 4.37 36.82
C ALA A 446 -32.22 5.72 37.21
N GLU A 447 -31.26 5.68 38.14
CA GLU A 447 -30.45 6.83 38.58
C GLU A 447 -29.53 7.41 37.50
N ASP A 448 -29.10 6.58 36.53
CA ASP A 448 -28.21 6.96 35.44
C ASP A 448 -28.98 7.46 34.19
N GLN A 449 -30.28 7.16 34.04
CA GLN A 449 -31.06 7.45 32.81
C GLN A 449 -31.07 8.93 32.41
N GLN A 450 -30.92 9.84 33.39
CA GLN A 450 -30.80 11.29 33.20
C GLN A 450 -29.54 11.72 32.42
N TYR A 451 -28.47 10.90 32.43
CA TYR A 451 -27.25 11.21 31.68
C TYR A 451 -27.38 10.87 30.19
N LEU A 452 -28.42 10.16 29.75
CA LEU A 452 -28.68 9.91 28.33
C LEU A 452 -29.67 10.95 27.80
N VAL A 453 -29.25 11.76 26.83
CA VAL A 453 -30.06 12.84 26.25
C VAL A 453 -30.22 12.61 24.75
N GLN A 454 -31.44 12.58 24.24
CA GLN A 454 -31.68 12.53 22.80
C GLN A 454 -31.40 13.90 22.17
N VAL A 455 -30.63 13.91 21.09
CA VAL A 455 -30.46 15.09 20.22
C VAL A 455 -30.75 14.72 18.77
N THR A 456 -31.32 15.66 18.02
CA THR A 456 -31.76 15.45 16.61
C THR A 456 -31.03 16.34 15.62
N LYS A 457 -30.16 17.24 16.11
CA LYS A 457 -29.41 18.24 15.35
C LYS A 457 -27.98 18.34 15.88
N PHE A 458 -27.03 18.66 14.99
CA PHE A 458 -25.62 18.88 15.38
C PHE A 458 -25.42 20.16 16.19
N GLN A 459 -26.25 21.18 15.93
CA GLN A 459 -26.26 22.45 16.68
C GLN A 459 -26.44 22.26 18.19
N SER A 460 -27.16 21.20 18.59
CA SER A 460 -27.35 20.84 20.01
C SER A 460 -26.06 20.45 20.74
N ALA A 461 -24.92 20.34 20.04
CA ALA A 461 -23.62 19.97 20.57
C ALA A 461 -22.52 21.01 20.28
N GLU A 462 -22.85 22.23 19.83
CA GLU A 462 -21.86 23.29 19.54
C GLU A 462 -20.98 23.66 20.75
N GLN A 463 -21.51 23.55 21.97
CA GLN A 463 -20.76 23.79 23.21
C GLN A 463 -20.01 22.53 23.71
N CYS A 464 -20.28 21.36 23.13
CA CYS A 464 -19.71 20.10 23.58
C CYS A 464 -18.30 19.91 23.02
N LYS A 465 -17.30 19.84 23.93
CA LYS A 465 -15.88 19.72 23.53
C LYS A 465 -15.45 18.31 23.10
N THR A 466 -16.22 17.26 23.42
CA THR A 466 -15.84 15.86 23.16
C THR A 466 -16.86 15.18 22.25
N TRP A 467 -16.45 14.84 21.03
CA TRP A 467 -17.31 14.22 20.01
C TRP A 467 -16.84 12.81 19.67
N ILE A 468 -17.71 11.80 19.82
CA ILE A 468 -17.48 10.42 19.34
C ILE A 468 -18.30 10.21 18.07
N VAL A 469 -17.60 10.04 16.96
CA VAL A 469 -18.17 10.11 15.62
C VAL A 469 -18.26 8.71 14.99
N GLY A 470 -19.47 8.14 14.96
CA GLY A 470 -19.75 6.80 14.42
C GLY A 470 -20.13 6.74 12.93
N LYS A 471 -20.17 7.89 12.24
CA LYS A 471 -20.38 8.02 10.79
C LYS A 471 -19.54 9.19 10.26
N TRP A 472 -19.11 9.13 9.00
CA TRP A 472 -18.44 10.26 8.34
C TRP A 472 -19.29 11.54 8.44
N LEU A 473 -18.65 12.64 8.82
CA LEU A 473 -19.25 13.98 8.88
C LEU A 473 -18.79 14.79 7.69
N SER A 474 -19.71 15.51 7.05
CA SER A 474 -19.37 16.52 6.04
C SER A 474 -18.53 17.66 6.64
N PRO A 475 -17.76 18.41 5.84
CA PRO A 475 -17.04 19.60 6.31
C PRO A 475 -17.96 20.69 6.91
N ARG A 476 -19.27 20.66 6.63
CA ARG A 476 -20.26 21.53 7.30
C ARG A 476 -20.56 21.06 8.72
N GLU A 477 -20.77 19.77 8.92
CA GLU A 477 -21.06 19.18 10.24
C GLU A 477 -19.83 19.18 11.15
N GLN A 478 -18.63 18.99 10.59
CA GLN A 478 -17.38 19.10 11.35
C GLN A 478 -17.18 20.51 11.94
N ARG A 479 -17.54 21.56 11.19
CA ARG A 479 -17.51 22.96 11.65
C ARG A 479 -18.52 23.28 12.76
N SER A 480 -19.46 22.39 13.08
CA SER A 480 -20.31 22.54 14.28
C SER A 480 -19.66 21.95 15.55
N GLY A 481 -18.58 21.16 15.42
CA GLY A 481 -17.80 20.64 16.56
C GLY A 481 -16.53 21.44 16.85
N TYR A 482 -15.98 22.13 15.86
CA TYR A 482 -15.04 23.23 16.07
C TYR A 482 -15.85 24.51 16.27
N GLY A 483 -16.12 24.87 17.53
CA GLY A 483 -16.66 26.20 17.85
C GLY A 483 -15.80 27.30 17.20
N THR A 484 -16.48 28.33 16.70
CA THR A 484 -15.89 29.47 15.95
C THR A 484 -14.76 30.16 16.70
#